data_AF-A0A2T4MEE2-F1
#
_entry.id   AF-A0A2T4MEE2-F1
#
_cell.length_a   1.000
_cell.length_b   1.000
_cell.length_c   1.000
_cell.angle_alpha   90.00
_cell.angle_beta   90.00
_cell.angle_gamma   90.00
#
_symmetry.space_group_name_H-M   'P 1'
#
loop_
_entity.id
_entity.type
_entity.pdbx_description
1 polymer ?
#
loop_
_entity_poly.entity_id
_entity_poly.type
_entity_poly.pdbx_seq_one_letter_code
_entity_poly.pdbx_strand_id
1 'polypeptide(L)'
;MNLNKIILSAVTTGVLATGIFAAVPHQQAEASVFSKGGIVLHDDSRILEHEVDYVGVLLDKKTDKKTKASIRAYFKLLGYKSAKDFLKAAKAQGLDTSKYDYLLKK
;
A
#
# COMPACT_ATOMS: atom_id res chain seq x y z
N MET A 1 23.35 -32.56 -35.38
CA MET A 1 22.95 -31.62 -34.30
C MET A 1 22.02 -32.39 -33.36
N ASN A 2 22.45 -32.68 -32.13
CA ASN A 2 21.71 -33.61 -31.25
C ASN A 2 20.45 -32.96 -30.69
N LEU A 3 19.28 -33.49 -31.06
CA LEU A 3 17.94 -33.04 -30.67
C LEU A 3 17.80 -32.84 -29.14
N ASN A 4 18.46 -33.70 -28.36
CA ASN A 4 18.47 -33.64 -26.89
C ASN A 4 19.08 -32.35 -26.32
N LYS A 5 20.04 -31.72 -27.02
CA LYS A 5 20.63 -30.45 -26.59
C LYS A 5 19.68 -29.27 -26.82
N ILE A 6 18.86 -29.33 -27.87
CA ILE A 6 17.89 -28.28 -28.25
C ILE A 6 16.72 -28.24 -27.25
N ILE A 7 16.23 -29.41 -26.83
CA ILE A 7 15.16 -29.52 -25.84
C ILE A 7 15.63 -29.00 -24.48
N LEU A 8 16.84 -29.34 -24.05
CA LEU A 8 17.38 -28.88 -22.77
C LEU A 8 17.59 -27.36 -22.72
N SER A 9 18.02 -26.75 -23.84
CA SER A 9 18.13 -25.28 -23.95
C SER A 9 16.77 -24.57 -23.99
N ALA A 10 15.74 -25.21 -24.56
CA ALA A 10 14.39 -24.65 -24.62
C ALA A 10 13.68 -24.70 -23.26
N VAL A 11 13.88 -25.76 -22.48
CA VAL A 11 13.32 -25.87 -21.12
C VAL A 11 14.00 -24.88 -20.16
N THR A 12 15.32 -24.72 -20.23
CA THR A 12 16.05 -23.76 -19.37
C THR A 12 15.70 -22.31 -19.67
N THR A 13 15.50 -21.94 -20.95
CA THR A 13 15.05 -20.58 -21.31
C THR A 13 13.57 -20.34 -20.97
N GLY A 14 12.71 -21.36 -21.06
CA GLY A 14 11.30 -21.26 -20.64
C GLY A 14 11.11 -21.09 -19.12
N VAL A 15 11.93 -21.74 -18.31
CA VAL A 15 11.91 -21.58 -16.84
C VAL A 15 12.48 -20.22 -16.41
N LEU A 16 13.53 -19.70 -17.08
CA LEU A 16 14.00 -18.35 -16.81
C LEU A 16 12.97 -17.28 -17.24
N ALA A 17 12.31 -17.45 -18.38
CA ALA A 17 11.33 -16.48 -18.86
C ALA A 17 10.08 -16.41 -17.96
N THR A 18 9.67 -17.52 -17.34
CA THR A 18 8.55 -17.55 -16.38
C THR A 18 8.95 -17.10 -14.97
N GLY A 19 10.23 -17.24 -14.59
CA GLY A 19 10.75 -16.75 -13.31
C GLY A 19 10.82 -15.22 -13.22
N ILE A 20 11.05 -14.50 -14.33
CA ILE A 20 11.20 -13.04 -14.30
C ILE A 20 9.84 -12.33 -14.11
N PHE A 21 8.72 -12.92 -14.55
CA PHE A 21 7.39 -12.34 -14.31
C PHE A 21 6.84 -12.64 -12.90
N ALA A 22 7.31 -13.69 -12.24
CA ALA A 22 6.99 -13.97 -10.83
C ALA A 22 7.91 -13.21 -9.85
N ALA A 23 9.10 -12.79 -10.31
CA ALA A 23 10.11 -12.08 -9.53
C ALA A 23 10.14 -10.57 -9.80
N VAL A 24 9.05 -9.99 -10.31
CA VAL A 24 8.75 -8.60 -9.96
C VAL A 24 8.09 -8.70 -8.60
N PRO A 25 8.80 -8.48 -7.47
CA PRO A 25 8.08 -8.11 -6.28
C PRO A 25 7.27 -6.89 -6.72
N HIS A 26 5.96 -7.05 -6.84
CA HIS A 26 5.08 -5.92 -6.59
C HIS A 26 5.68 -5.29 -5.35
N GLN A 27 6.10 -4.03 -5.43
CA GLN A 27 6.61 -3.29 -4.29
C GLN A 27 5.50 -3.29 -3.23
N GLN A 28 5.40 -4.40 -2.50
CA GLN A 28 4.78 -4.46 -1.21
C GLN A 28 5.71 -3.56 -0.42
N ALA A 29 5.23 -2.37 -0.07
CA ALA A 29 5.84 -1.62 0.99
C ALA A 29 5.89 -2.59 2.17
N GLU A 30 7.06 -3.19 2.42
CA GLU A 30 7.27 -4.05 3.57
C GLU A 30 7.11 -3.14 4.79
N ALA A 31 5.92 -3.17 5.38
CA ALA A 31 5.66 -2.51 6.63
C ALA A 31 6.57 -3.15 7.68
N SER A 32 7.55 -2.40 8.17
CA SER A 32 8.58 -2.90 9.07
C SER A 32 8.37 -2.37 10.49
N VAL A 33 8.73 -3.19 11.47
CA VAL A 33 8.67 -2.82 12.89
C VAL A 33 10.09 -2.55 13.37
N PHE A 34 10.36 -1.29 13.71
CA PHE A 34 11.63 -0.88 14.29
C PHE A 34 11.56 -0.99 15.81
N SER A 35 12.42 -1.80 16.40
CA SER A 35 12.50 -1.98 17.85
C SER A 35 13.93 -1.84 18.36
N LYS A 36 14.07 -1.36 19.60
CA LYS A 36 15.36 -1.27 20.31
C LYS A 36 15.14 -1.61 21.78
N GLY A 37 15.89 -2.59 22.29
CA GLY A 37 15.80 -3.00 23.69
C GLY A 37 14.41 -3.53 24.10
N GLY A 38 13.69 -4.20 23.19
CA GLY A 38 12.34 -4.72 23.43
C GLY A 38 11.21 -3.69 23.31
N ILE A 39 11.54 -2.42 23.07
CA ILE A 39 10.55 -1.34 22.86
C ILE A 39 10.38 -1.14 21.35
N VAL A 40 9.14 -1.20 20.87
CA VAL A 40 8.79 -0.83 19.49
C VAL A 40 8.81 0.70 19.38
N LEU A 41 9.69 1.21 18.54
CA LEU A 41 9.89 2.64 18.30
C LEU A 41 9.05 3.13 17.13
N HIS A 42 8.90 2.29 16.11
CA HIS A 42 8.14 2.62 14.92
C HIS A 42 7.55 1.36 14.31
N ASP A 43 6.36 1.50 13.74
CA ASP A 43 5.64 0.44 13.06
C ASP A 43 5.02 1.04 11.80
N ASP A 44 5.63 0.78 10.66
CA ASP A 44 5.21 1.33 9.35
C ASP A 44 3.83 0.80 8.92
N SER A 45 3.29 -0.23 9.58
CA SER A 45 1.94 -0.73 9.29
C SER A 45 0.84 0.16 9.89
N ARG A 46 1.21 1.05 10.84
CA ARG A 46 0.29 1.93 11.53
C ARG A 46 0.15 3.26 10.78
N ILE A 47 -1.09 3.67 10.63
CA ILE A 47 -1.48 4.98 10.12
C ILE A 47 -0.98 6.04 11.10
N LEU A 48 -0.43 7.11 10.55
CA LEU A 48 0.03 8.25 11.33
C LEU A 48 -1.13 9.22 11.53
N GLU A 49 -1.17 9.88 12.69
CA GLU A 49 -2.29 10.77 13.06
C GLU A 49 -2.49 11.89 12.02
N HIS A 50 -1.41 12.47 11.51
CA HIS A 50 -1.49 13.53 10.50
C HIS A 50 -2.04 13.05 9.14
N GLU A 51 -2.00 11.76 8.84
CA GLU A 51 -2.55 11.22 7.59
C GLU A 51 -4.08 11.21 7.61
N VAL A 52 -4.68 11.22 8.81
CA VAL A 52 -6.14 11.37 9.00
C VAL A 52 -6.60 12.74 8.49
N ASP A 53 -5.77 13.77 8.56
CA ASP A 53 -6.08 15.09 8.02
C ASP A 53 -6.09 15.16 6.49
N TYR A 54 -5.40 14.24 5.80
CA TYR A 54 -5.49 14.16 4.33
C TYR A 54 -6.90 13.82 3.85
N VAL A 55 -7.70 13.15 4.68
CA VAL A 55 -9.12 12.92 4.40
C VAL A 55 -9.88 14.25 4.34
N GLY A 56 -9.56 15.21 5.21
CA GLY A 56 -10.12 16.56 5.17
C GLY A 56 -9.81 17.29 3.86
N VAL A 57 -8.58 17.15 3.36
CA VAL A 57 -8.14 17.73 2.08
C VAL A 57 -8.89 17.11 0.89
N LEU A 58 -9.21 15.82 0.93
CA LEU A 58 -10.03 15.17 -0.10
C LEU A 58 -11.46 15.72 -0.15
N LEU A 59 -12.02 16.06 1.01
CA LEU A 59 -13.40 16.51 1.18
C LEU A 59 -13.57 18.01 0.93
N ASP A 60 -12.52 18.80 1.15
CA ASP A 60 -12.56 20.24 0.93
C ASP A 60 -12.80 20.57 -0.56
N LYS A 61 -13.85 21.36 -0.83
CA LYS A 61 -14.23 21.78 -2.19
C LYS A 61 -13.21 22.72 -2.83
N LYS A 62 -12.42 23.45 -2.04
CA LYS A 62 -11.46 24.44 -2.52
C LYS A 62 -10.10 23.84 -2.89
N THR A 63 -9.80 22.64 -2.42
CA THR A 63 -8.55 21.94 -2.73
C THR A 63 -8.48 21.60 -4.22
N ASP A 64 -7.31 21.82 -4.81
CA ASP A 64 -7.06 21.57 -6.22
C ASP A 64 -7.17 20.07 -6.61
N LYS A 65 -7.54 19.83 -7.86
CA LYS A 65 -7.79 18.46 -8.36
C LYS A 65 -6.51 17.61 -8.38
N LYS A 66 -5.33 18.22 -8.50
CA LYS A 66 -4.04 17.50 -8.59
C LYS A 66 -3.66 16.97 -7.21
N THR A 67 -3.74 17.78 -6.17
CA THR A 67 -3.52 17.38 -4.77
C THR A 67 -4.48 16.28 -4.35
N LYS A 68 -5.77 16.39 -4.72
CA LYS A 68 -6.73 15.30 -4.46
C LYS A 68 -6.36 14.00 -5.17
N ALA A 69 -5.86 14.08 -6.40
CA ALA A 69 -5.39 12.90 -7.13
C ALA A 69 -4.15 12.29 -6.47
N SER A 70 -3.19 13.11 -6.03
CA SER A 70 -1.99 12.66 -5.31
C SER A 70 -2.33 11.96 -4.00
N ILE A 71 -3.23 12.50 -3.19
CA ILE A 71 -3.65 11.86 -1.93
C ILE A 71 -4.37 10.54 -2.21
N ARG A 72 -5.22 10.47 -3.25
CA ARG A 72 -5.85 9.19 -3.65
C ARG A 72 -4.84 8.17 -4.13
N ALA A 73 -3.80 8.60 -4.86
CA ALA A 73 -2.73 7.71 -5.30
C ALA A 73 -1.93 7.20 -4.09
N TYR A 74 -1.63 8.07 -3.13
CA TYR A 74 -0.97 7.71 -1.88
C TYR A 74 -1.77 6.66 -1.09
N PHE A 75 -3.08 6.86 -0.88
CA PHE A 75 -3.93 5.85 -0.23
C PHE A 75 -3.96 4.52 -0.98
N LYS A 76 -3.95 4.53 -2.32
CA LYS A 76 -3.86 3.31 -3.12
C LYS A 76 -2.53 2.59 -2.94
N LEU A 77 -1.41 3.31 -2.80
CA LEU A 77 -0.09 2.72 -2.54
C LEU A 77 -0.05 2.02 -1.18
N LEU A 78 -0.74 2.57 -0.18
CA LEU A 78 -0.93 1.94 1.13
C LEU A 78 -1.95 0.77 1.12
N GLY A 79 -2.56 0.47 -0.04
CA GLY A 79 -3.54 -0.62 -0.17
C GLY A 79 -5.00 -0.22 0.13
N TYR A 80 -5.28 1.05 0.42
CA TYR A 80 -6.64 1.53 0.68
C TYR A 80 -7.36 1.90 -0.62
N LYS A 81 -8.54 1.31 -0.83
CA LYS A 81 -9.36 1.55 -2.03
C LYS A 81 -10.13 2.87 -1.96
N SER A 82 -10.45 3.33 -0.75
CA SER A 82 -11.23 4.53 -0.51
C SER A 82 -10.83 5.24 0.78
N ALA A 83 -11.17 6.53 0.90
CA ALA A 83 -10.99 7.29 2.14
C ALA A 83 -11.79 6.68 3.31
N LYS A 84 -12.90 5.99 3.03
CA LYS A 84 -13.68 5.29 4.04
C LYS A 84 -12.94 4.08 4.60
N ASP A 85 -12.29 3.30 3.72
CA ASP A 85 -11.49 2.14 4.14
C ASP A 85 -10.29 2.59 4.99
N PHE A 86 -9.64 3.68 4.58
CA PHE A 86 -8.58 4.32 5.34
C PHE A 86 -9.06 4.76 6.73
N LEU A 87 -10.20 5.45 6.83
CA LEU A 87 -10.77 5.87 8.13
C LEU A 87 -11.17 4.68 9.02
N LYS A 88 -11.67 3.58 8.43
CA LYS A 88 -11.97 2.37 9.20
C LYS A 88 -10.69 1.75 9.80
N ALA A 89 -9.62 1.69 9.01
CA ALA A 89 -8.33 1.22 9.48
C ALA A 89 -7.76 2.14 10.57
N ALA A 90 -7.82 3.46 10.38
CA ALA A 90 -7.38 4.45 11.37
C ALA A 90 -8.13 4.28 12.71
N LYS A 91 -9.45 4.11 12.66
CA LYS A 91 -10.28 3.85 13.85
C LYS A 91 -9.93 2.54 14.53
N ALA A 92 -9.70 1.47 13.76
CA ALA A 92 -9.29 0.17 14.29
C ALA A 92 -7.91 0.22 14.97
N GLN A 93 -7.03 1.11 14.52
CA GLN A 93 -5.71 1.35 15.10
C GLN A 93 -5.72 2.34 16.28
N GLY A 94 -6.89 2.81 16.69
CA GLY A 94 -7.08 3.66 17.88
C GLY A 94 -6.90 5.16 17.63
N LEU A 95 -6.85 5.61 16.37
CA LEU A 95 -6.79 7.04 16.05
C LEU A 95 -8.16 7.69 16.19
N ASP A 96 -8.18 8.98 16.56
CA ASP A 96 -9.40 9.76 16.63
C ASP A 96 -9.91 10.10 15.21
N THR A 97 -10.99 9.44 14.80
CA THR A 97 -11.69 9.72 13.55
C THR A 97 -13.01 10.47 13.76
N SER A 98 -13.27 11.01 14.96
CA SER A 98 -14.56 11.61 15.33
C SER A 98 -15.01 12.69 14.35
N LYS A 99 -14.05 13.48 13.84
CA LYS A 99 -14.29 14.51 12.81
C LYS A 99 -14.90 13.96 11.52
N TYR A 100 -14.69 12.69 11.20
CA TYR A 100 -15.12 12.04 9.95
C TYR A 100 -16.10 10.89 10.16
N ASP A 101 -16.63 10.70 11.37
CA ASP A 101 -17.56 9.59 11.69
C ASP A 101 -18.83 9.60 10.80
N TYR A 102 -19.23 10.76 10.27
CA TYR A 102 -20.32 10.88 9.31
C TYR A 102 -20.06 10.14 7.98
N LEU A 103 -18.79 9.91 7.60
CA LEU A 103 -18.40 9.13 6.42
C LEU A 103 -18.41 7.63 6.69
N LEU A 104 -18.33 7.23 7.97
CA LEU A 104 -18.36 5.83 8.39
C LEU A 104 -19.79 5.31 8.56
N LYS A 105 -20.77 6.19 8.81
CA LYS A 105 -22.17 5.86 9.13
C LYS A 105 -23.08 5.48 7.94
N LYS A 106 -22.55 5.26 6.73
CA LYS A 106 -23.37 4.95 5.55
C LYS A 106 -23.07 3.60 4.95
#